data_AF-A0A3P6CAJ3-F1
#
_entry.id   AF-A0A3P6CAJ3-F1
#
_cell.length_a   1.000
_cell.length_b   1.000
_cell.length_c   1.000
_cell.angle_alpha   90.00
_cell.angle_beta   90.00
_cell.angle_gamma   90.00
#
_symmetry.space_group_name_H-M   'P 1'
#
loop_
_entity.id
_entity.type
_entity.pdbx_description
1 polymer ?
#
loop_
_entity_poly.entity_id
_entity_poly.type
_entity_poly.pdbx_seq_one_letter_code
_entity_poly.pdbx_strand_id
1 'polypeptide(L)'
;LHDQKALAEVYLLSLTDNIVTTARSTFGYFAHSLGGLRPWILYKPENRTAPDPPCVKAVSMEPCFHSPPLYGCQAKTVEITPFVMTCEDSNPGLKLVDAPE
;
A
#
# COMPACT_ATOMS: atom_id res chain seq x y z
N LEU A 1 -17.74 -13.61 14.94
CA LEU A 1 -17.54 -12.31 15.64
C LEU A 1 -16.18 -11.68 15.32
N HIS A 2 -15.07 -12.41 15.36
CA HIS A 2 -13.72 -11.88 15.08
C HIS A 2 -13.69 -11.02 13.79
N ASP A 3 -14.10 -11.59 12.66
CA ASP A 3 -14.00 -10.90 11.37
C ASP A 3 -14.96 -9.70 11.26
N GLN A 4 -16.09 -9.74 11.96
CA GLN A 4 -17.02 -8.60 12.02
C GLN A 4 -16.42 -7.43 12.79
N LYS A 5 -15.66 -7.70 13.85
CA LYS A 5 -14.93 -6.67 14.59
C LYS A 5 -13.76 -6.13 13.76
N ALA A 6 -13.02 -7.01 13.10
CA ALA A 6 -11.94 -6.62 12.19
C ALA A 6 -12.48 -5.70 11.08
N LEU A 7 -13.62 -6.05 10.47
CA LEU A 7 -14.28 -5.19 9.48
C LEU A 7 -14.70 -3.86 10.08
N ALA A 8 -15.31 -3.85 11.27
CA ALA A 8 -15.69 -2.62 11.95
C ALA A 8 -14.47 -1.70 12.19
N GLU A 9 -13.32 -2.27 12.57
CA GLU A 9 -12.07 -1.53 12.74
C GLU A 9 -11.53 -0.95 11.43
N VAL A 10 -11.61 -1.67 10.30
CA VAL A 10 -11.30 -1.10 8.97
C VAL A 10 -12.16 0.13 8.71
N TYR A 11 -13.49 0.03 8.89
CA TYR A 11 -14.39 1.16 8.68
C TYR A 11 -14.08 2.33 9.62
N LEU A 12 -13.76 2.07 10.88
CA LEU A 12 -13.37 3.14 11.81
C LEU A 12 -12.11 3.87 11.35
N LEU A 13 -11.10 3.14 10.84
CA LEU A 13 -9.89 3.74 10.27
C LEU A 13 -10.17 4.52 8.99
N SER A 14 -11.06 4.04 8.12
CA SER A 14 -11.39 4.71 6.86
C SER A 14 -12.14 6.04 7.05
N LEU A 15 -12.67 6.31 8.25
CA LEU A 15 -13.38 7.54 8.60
C LEU A 15 -12.46 8.62 9.21
N THR A 16 -11.15 8.39 9.24
CA THR A 16 -10.16 9.37 9.75
C THR A 16 -9.79 10.42 8.71
N ASP A 17 -9.35 11.61 9.14
CA ASP A 17 -8.84 12.64 8.21
C ASP A 17 -7.45 12.30 7.66
N ASN A 18 -6.63 11.63 8.48
CA ASN A 18 -5.28 11.19 8.14
C ASN A 18 -5.05 9.79 8.70
N ILE A 19 -4.48 8.92 7.88
CA ILE A 19 -4.24 7.52 8.24
C ILE A 19 -2.75 7.17 8.16
N VAL A 20 -2.30 6.43 9.18
CA VAL A 20 -0.99 5.78 9.21
C VAL A 20 -1.23 4.28 9.11
N THR A 21 -0.53 3.61 8.20
CA THR A 21 -0.64 2.16 7.98
C THR A 21 0.69 1.46 8.15
N THR A 22 0.66 0.13 8.24
CA THR A 22 1.86 -0.71 8.36
C THR A 22 2.19 -1.35 7.02
N ALA A 23 3.49 -1.39 6.69
CA ALA A 23 3.99 -2.02 5.48
C ALA A 23 3.45 -3.44 5.29
N ARG A 24 2.99 -3.75 4.07
CA ARG A 24 2.42 -5.03 3.63
C ARG A 24 1.09 -5.44 4.28
N SER A 25 0.45 -4.58 5.06
CA SER A 25 -0.84 -4.89 5.69
C SER A 25 -2.01 -4.63 4.73
N THR A 26 -2.65 -5.70 4.25
CA THR A 26 -3.87 -5.60 3.42
C THR A 26 -5.05 -5.02 4.21
N PHE A 27 -5.06 -5.13 5.53
CA PHE A 27 -6.03 -4.47 6.40
C PHE A 27 -5.92 -2.94 6.30
N GLY A 28 -4.69 -2.43 6.32
CA GLY A 28 -4.40 -1.02 6.12
C GLY A 28 -4.77 -0.56 4.72
N TYR A 29 -4.47 -1.38 3.70
CA TYR A 29 -4.87 -1.10 2.31
C TYR A 29 -6.38 -0.92 2.19
N PHE A 30 -7.15 -1.85 2.73
CA PHE A 30 -8.60 -1.77 2.67
C PHE A 30 -9.14 -0.53 3.38
N ALA A 31 -8.58 -0.17 4.54
CA ALA A 31 -9.00 1.01 5.29
C ALA A 31 -8.71 2.33 4.55
N HIS A 32 -7.48 2.55 4.07
CA HIS A 32 -7.16 3.81 3.40
C HIS A 32 -7.82 3.93 2.02
N SER A 33 -7.95 2.83 1.26
CA SER A 33 -8.64 2.86 -0.03
C SER A 33 -10.13 3.14 0.13
N LEU A 34 -10.78 2.56 1.15
CA LEU A 34 -12.20 2.84 1.43
C LEU A 34 -12.45 4.30 1.82
N GLY A 35 -11.50 4.93 2.54
CA GLY A 35 -11.57 6.32 2.94
C GLY A 35 -11.14 7.32 1.86
N GLY A 36 -10.64 6.85 0.72
CA GLY A 36 -10.04 7.72 -0.30
C GLY A 36 -8.76 8.43 0.18
N LEU A 37 -8.04 7.83 1.13
CA LEU A 37 -6.92 8.45 1.84
C LEU A 37 -5.58 7.98 1.28
N ARG A 38 -4.64 8.92 1.13
CA ARG A 38 -3.22 8.60 0.90
C ARG A 38 -2.52 8.37 2.24
N PRO A 39 -2.15 7.13 2.62
CA PRO A 39 -1.58 6.85 3.93
C PRO A 39 -0.15 7.36 4.11
N TRP A 40 0.27 7.54 5.36
CA TRP A 40 1.68 7.43 5.74
C TRP A 40 1.98 5.97 6.09
N ILE A 41 2.93 5.34 5.41
CA ILE A 41 3.25 3.92 5.58
C ILE A 41 4.46 3.78 6.50
N LEU A 42 4.27 3.16 7.66
CA LEU A 42 5.34 2.72 8.54
C LEU A 42 6.10 1.59 7.87
N TYR A 43 7.41 1.78 7.67
CA TYR A 43 8.26 0.73 7.12
C TYR A 43 8.34 -0.48 8.05
N LYS A 44 8.51 -1.66 7.47
CA LYS A 44 8.71 -2.89 8.23
C LYS A 44 10.05 -2.80 9.00
N PRO A 45 10.06 -2.96 10.33
CA PRO A 45 11.30 -3.05 11.08
C PRO A 45 12.13 -4.26 10.68
N GLU A 46 13.44 -4.08 10.55
CA GLU A 46 14.41 -5.17 10.40
C GLU A 46 15.20 -5.34 11.70
N ASN A 47 15.43 -6.59 12.11
CA ASN A 47 16.14 -6.92 13.35
C ASN A 47 15.62 -6.21 14.62
N ARG A 48 14.31 -5.90 14.65
CA ARG A 48 13.64 -5.16 15.74
C ARG A 48 14.19 -3.74 15.95
N THR A 49 14.80 -3.16 14.92
CA THR A 49 15.28 -1.78 14.91
C THR A 49 14.28 -0.90 14.16
N ALA A 50 14.01 0.29 14.69
CA ALA A 50 13.17 1.27 14.03
C ALA A 50 13.82 1.73 12.71
N PRO A 51 13.12 1.70 11.57
CA PRO A 51 13.63 2.25 10.32
C PRO A 51 13.91 3.76 10.40
N ASP A 52 14.87 4.25 9.62
CA ASP A 52 15.15 5.68 9.44
C ASP A 52 15.20 6.01 7.92
N PRO A 53 14.23 6.77 7.38
CA PRO A 53 13.08 7.35 8.07
C PRO A 53 12.07 6.27 8.54
N PRO A 54 11.21 6.55 9.54
CA PRO A 54 10.28 5.56 10.08
C PRO A 54 9.07 5.29 9.17
N CYS A 55 8.69 6.26 8.33
CA CYS A 55 7.57 6.14 7.41
C CYS A 55 7.76 6.98 6.14
N VAL A 56 6.90 6.73 5.15
CA VAL A 56 6.85 7.44 3.88
C VAL A 56 5.41 7.77 3.51
N LYS A 57 5.17 8.90 2.85
CA LYS A 57 3.83 9.23 2.32
C LYS A 57 3.60 8.42 1.05
N ALA A 58 2.48 7.72 0.97
CA ALA A 58 2.12 6.98 -0.22
C ALA A 58 1.82 7.92 -1.41
N VAL A 59 2.21 7.47 -2.60
CA VAL A 59 1.99 8.19 -3.86
C VAL A 59 0.51 8.24 -4.25
N SER A 60 -0.25 7.20 -3.92
CA SER A 60 -1.68 7.04 -4.20
C SER A 60 -2.35 6.23 -3.08
N MET A 61 -3.68 6.26 -3.07
CA MET A 61 -4.52 5.47 -2.13
C MET A 61 -4.66 3.99 -2.53
N GLU A 62 -4.06 3.58 -3.65
CA GLU A 62 -4.26 2.26 -4.23
C GLU A 62 -3.52 1.17 -3.44
N PRO A 63 -4.10 -0.04 -3.33
CA PRO A 63 -3.46 -1.18 -2.67
C PRO A 63 -2.23 -1.66 -3.45
N CYS A 64 -1.32 -2.34 -2.76
CA CYS A 64 -0.19 -3.00 -3.39
C CYS A 64 -0.54 -4.43 -3.83
N PHE A 65 -0.30 -4.75 -5.10
CA PHE A 65 -0.29 -6.13 -5.59
C PHE A 65 1.06 -6.78 -5.24
N HIS A 66 1.10 -7.58 -4.17
CA HIS A 66 2.36 -8.13 -3.61
C HIS A 66 3.08 -9.16 -4.50
N SER A 67 2.33 -9.92 -5.29
CA SER A 67 2.86 -11.02 -6.10
C SER A 67 2.49 -10.85 -7.58
N PRO A 68 2.94 -9.76 -8.22
CA PRO A 68 2.64 -9.53 -9.62
C PRO A 68 3.44 -10.48 -10.51
N PRO A 69 2.92 -10.87 -11.69
CA PRO A 69 3.72 -11.54 -12.69
C PRO A 69 4.84 -10.58 -13.14
N LEU A 70 6.10 -11.02 -13.06
CA LEU A 70 7.26 -10.20 -13.42
C LEU A 70 7.56 -10.19 -14.93
N TYR A 71 6.76 -10.90 -15.71
CA TYR A 71 6.88 -11.05 -17.15
C TYR A 71 5.49 -10.97 -17.80
N GLY A 72 5.41 -10.32 -18.95
CA GLY A 72 4.19 -10.24 -19.75
C GLY A 72 4.13 -11.35 -20.81
N CYS A 73 3.01 -11.45 -21.52
CA CYS A 73 2.85 -12.38 -22.63
C CYS A 73 3.87 -12.14 -23.76
N GLN A 74 4.29 -10.88 -23.94
CA GLN A 74 5.26 -10.45 -24.96
C GLN A 74 6.47 -9.71 -24.35
N ALA A 75 6.28 -9.04 -23.20
CA ALA A 75 7.32 -8.28 -22.52
C ALA A 75 8.13 -9.18 -21.57
N LYS A 76 9.47 -9.05 -21.62
CA LYS A 76 10.39 -9.84 -20.78
C LYS A 76 10.40 -9.40 -19.32
N THR A 77 10.02 -8.15 -19.06
CA THR A 77 9.99 -7.53 -17.73
C THR A 77 8.76 -6.64 -17.62
N VAL A 78 8.20 -6.49 -16.41
CA VAL A 78 7.20 -5.45 -16.15
C VAL A 78 7.86 -4.09 -16.30
N GLU A 79 7.34 -3.28 -17.23
CA GLU A 79 7.75 -1.89 -17.37
C GLU A 79 6.90 -1.02 -16.43
N ILE A 80 7.57 -0.18 -15.64
CA ILE A 80 6.92 0.89 -14.88
C ILE A 80 6.34 1.85 -15.93
N THR A 81 5.02 2.02 -15.89
CA THR A 81 4.30 2.93 -16.79
C THR A 81 3.89 4.18 -16.00
N PRO A 82 3.38 5.24 -16.65
CA PRO A 82 2.92 6.43 -15.93
C PRO A 82 1.82 6.15 -14.88
N PHE A 83 1.15 5.01 -14.97
CA PHE A 83 0.03 4.63 -14.10
C PHE A 83 0.34 3.44 -13.19
N VAL A 84 1.51 2.82 -13.33
CA VAL A 84 1.90 1.61 -12.58
C VAL A 84 3.32 1.76 -12.09
N MET A 85 3.52 1.70 -10.78
CA MET A 85 4.85 1.74 -10.18
C MET A 85 5.05 0.67 -9.10
N THR A 86 6.30 0.49 -8.69
CA THR A 86 6.63 -0.36 -7.54
C THR A 86 6.07 0.24 -6.26
N CYS A 87 5.52 -0.60 -5.38
CA CYS A 87 5.00 -0.17 -4.09
C CYS A 87 6.11 0.35 -3.17
N GLU A 88 5.76 1.28 -2.30
CA GLU A 88 6.65 1.90 -1.33
C GLU A 88 7.06 0.91 -0.22
N ASP A 89 6.25 -0.11 0.02
CA ASP A 89 6.34 -0.99 1.20
C ASP A 89 6.54 -2.48 0.87
N SER A 90 6.54 -2.83 -0.42
CA SER A 90 6.72 -4.20 -0.89
C SER A 90 7.37 -4.24 -2.27
N ASN A 91 8.63 -4.68 -2.34
CA ASN A 91 9.33 -4.96 -3.59
C ASN A 91 9.29 -6.48 -3.85
N PRO A 92 8.89 -6.97 -5.04
CA PRO A 92 8.59 -6.26 -6.30
C PRO A 92 7.09 -5.98 -6.53
N GLY A 93 6.35 -5.66 -5.48
CA GLY A 93 4.93 -5.37 -5.59
C GLY A 93 4.64 -4.17 -6.49
N LEU A 94 3.47 -4.18 -7.13
CA LEU A 94 3.03 -3.11 -8.03
C LEU A 94 1.77 -2.44 -7.51
N LYS A 95 1.64 -1.14 -7.74
CA LYS A 95 0.43 -0.37 -7.43
C LYS A 95 0.09 0.59 -8.55
N LEU A 96 -1.19 0.94 -8.61
CA LEU A 96 -1.69 1.98 -9.50
C LEU A 96 -1.40 3.37 -8.93
N VAL A 97 -1.14 4.31 -9.82
CA VAL A 97 -0.97 5.72 -9.50
C VAL A 97 -1.71 6.59 -10.50
N ASP A 98 -2.07 7.79 -10.06
CA ASP A 98 -2.61 8.80 -10.96
C ASP A 98 -1.56 9.17 -12.01
N ALA A 99 -2.01 9.54 -13.20
CA ALA A 99 -1.10 10.06 -14.22
C ALA A 99 -0.35 11.28 -13.66
N PRO A 100 0.94 11.43 -13.96
CA PRO A 100 1.59 12.72 -13.79
C PRO A 100 0.83 13.77 -14.61
N GLU A 101 0.54 14.92 -14.00
CA GLU A 101 0.02 16.11 -14.71
C GLU A 101 0.96 16.55 -15.85
#